data_AF-A0A9X2V9R7-F1
#
_entry.id   AF-A0A9X2V9R7-F1
#
_cell.length_a   1.000
_cell.length_b   1.000
_cell.length_c   1.000
_cell.angle_alpha   90.00
_cell.angle_beta   90.00
_cell.angle_gamma   90.00
#
_symmetry.space_group_name_H-M   'P 1'
#
loop_
_entity.id
_entity.type
_entity.pdbx_description
1 polymer ?
#
loop_
_entity_poly.entity_id
_entity_poly.type
_entity_poly.pdbx_seq_one_letter_code
_entity_poly.pdbx_strand_id
1 'polypeptide(L)'
;MDAFRTSTLSILCLLPLALGVLAGCDSSDSGMDEESVPDQISYDLSAQSNDGAAPNGVSGTVTFWRAGPDSSLVTLNLDADATVGSVSHPAHIHNNSVEEGGGVEYYLSAVNGSAPNGTSARKIGVPIEELVRFDGHVNVHESPANLKNVVAQGNIGANADGNRGDGLDFVSDRRATTYSLNTSTTNGSVLSGGVESTVRLEELTSSKTLVTYTLGISGSVNDANGNSVDVAQIGHIHKNTVSEGGGIVNGPFSGYLGSVAPTDPAARSSRIVEASFDELTSYDGYVNLHQSNANAQYVFAQGNIGANATGGGGGSSADVTVTVTNVGTSAWEVTDVSGASGVAQTGTNNPTLTLKVGTRYRFENNGGSAHPLGFQDGSSSYLLNQDGDGSLEGNSDVNYEEDSEGITFTYAQALADEVASYRCTVHSQMEGDVQTDNGGGGGGGGGGGGY
;
A
#
# COMPACT_ATOMS: atom_id res chain seq x y z
N MET A 1 30.51 0.56 -87.40
CA MET A 1 31.05 1.87 -87.03
C MET A 1 30.37 2.23 -85.72
N ASP A 2 30.91 2.02 -84.53
CA ASP A 2 32.28 1.76 -84.13
C ASP A 2 32.33 0.76 -82.98
N ALA A 3 33.40 -0.01 -82.97
CA ALA A 3 33.77 -1.00 -81.97
C ALA A 3 34.88 -0.43 -81.09
N PHE A 4 34.90 -0.72 -79.79
CA PHE A 4 36.14 -0.91 -79.00
C PHE A 4 35.77 -1.75 -77.77
N ARG A 5 36.04 -3.07 -77.82
CA ARG A 5 37.25 -3.77 -77.35
C ARG A 5 37.32 -3.94 -75.83
N THR A 6 36.91 -5.14 -75.43
CA THR A 6 37.54 -6.06 -74.47
C THR A 6 38.91 -5.66 -73.87
N SER A 7 39.06 -5.85 -72.56
CA SER A 7 40.30 -6.38 -71.99
C SER A 7 40.00 -7.36 -70.86
N THR A 8 40.37 -8.61 -71.12
CA THR A 8 40.43 -9.77 -70.23
C THR A 8 41.82 -9.90 -69.62
N LEU A 9 41.92 -10.28 -68.35
CA LEU A 9 42.91 -11.22 -67.75
C LEU A 9 42.43 -11.46 -66.30
N SER A 10 41.99 -12.63 -65.80
CA SER A 10 42.58 -13.99 -65.77
C SER A 10 44.00 -13.96 -65.16
N ILE A 11 44.38 -14.69 -64.11
CA ILE A 11 43.97 -16.04 -63.68
C ILE A 11 44.72 -16.41 -62.36
N LEU A 12 44.26 -17.46 -61.67
CA LEU A 12 44.97 -18.33 -60.69
C LEU A 12 45.09 -17.80 -59.24
N CYS A 13 44.80 -18.55 -58.17
CA CYS A 13 44.37 -19.93 -58.01
C CYS A 13 44.10 -20.18 -56.52
N LEU A 14 43.04 -20.89 -56.15
CA LEU A 14 43.14 -22.20 -55.48
C LEU A 14 41.75 -22.80 -55.21
N LEU A 15 41.74 -24.12 -55.39
CA LEU A 15 40.64 -25.07 -55.56
C LEU A 15 40.21 -25.65 -54.17
N PRO A 16 39.35 -26.69 -54.05
CA PRO A 16 37.92 -26.61 -53.70
C PRO A 16 37.53 -27.54 -52.50
N LEU A 17 36.24 -27.56 -52.10
CA LEU A 17 35.45 -28.74 -51.60
C LEU A 17 34.09 -28.22 -51.05
N ALA A 18 32.95 -28.50 -51.69
CA ALA A 18 31.99 -29.59 -51.41
C ALA A 18 31.28 -29.46 -50.04
N LEU A 19 30.00 -29.72 -49.79
CA LEU A 19 28.75 -30.00 -50.52
C LEU A 19 27.68 -30.16 -49.41
N GLY A 20 26.43 -29.69 -49.61
CA GLY A 20 25.25 -29.92 -48.73
C GLY A 20 24.99 -28.75 -47.77
N VAL A 21 23.76 -28.30 -47.50
CA VAL A 21 22.57 -29.06 -47.09
C VAL A 21 21.29 -28.19 -47.27
N LEU A 22 20.22 -28.85 -47.74
CA LEU A 22 18.76 -28.67 -47.57
C LEU A 22 18.13 -27.27 -47.33
N ALA A 23 17.09 -27.01 -48.13
CA ALA A 23 16.08 -25.99 -47.91
C ALA A 23 15.20 -26.30 -46.67
N GLY A 24 15.14 -25.34 -45.75
CA GLY A 24 14.13 -25.26 -44.69
C GLY A 24 13.34 -23.95 -44.88
N CYS A 25 12.01 -24.04 -44.79
CA CYS A 25 11.12 -22.89 -44.83
C CYS A 25 11.43 -21.95 -43.66
N ASP A 26 11.80 -20.72 -43.96
CA ASP A 26 11.86 -19.63 -42.99
C ASP A 26 10.44 -19.07 -42.83
N SER A 27 9.74 -19.56 -41.80
CA SER A 27 8.51 -18.94 -41.32
C SER A 27 8.90 -17.62 -40.68
N SER A 28 8.62 -16.53 -41.38
CA SER A 28 8.74 -15.17 -40.87
C SER A 28 7.74 -14.99 -39.72
N ASP A 29 8.16 -15.37 -38.52
CA ASP A 29 7.52 -15.01 -37.28
C ASP A 29 7.79 -13.52 -37.06
N SER A 30 6.98 -12.68 -37.69
CA SER A 30 6.83 -11.30 -37.27
C SER A 30 6.06 -11.31 -35.96
N GLY A 31 6.77 -11.67 -34.88
CA GLY A 31 6.36 -11.34 -33.53
C GLY A 31 6.10 -9.84 -33.52
N MET A 32 4.84 -9.46 -33.45
CA MET A 32 4.50 -8.11 -33.04
C MET A 32 4.96 -8.04 -31.61
N ASP A 33 6.04 -7.29 -31.37
CA ASP A 33 6.49 -6.95 -30.04
C ASP A 33 5.30 -6.29 -29.32
N GLU A 34 4.60 -7.04 -28.46
CA GLU A 34 3.82 -6.46 -27.37
C GLU A 34 4.84 -5.62 -26.57
N GLU A 35 4.77 -4.31 -26.75
CA GLU A 35 5.69 -3.39 -26.10
C GLU A 35 5.63 -3.65 -24.59
N SER A 36 6.75 -4.04 -24.00
CA SER A 36 6.81 -4.39 -22.58
C SER A 36 6.24 -3.26 -21.73
N VAL A 37 5.33 -3.60 -20.82
CA VAL A 37 4.77 -2.64 -19.86
C VAL A 37 5.90 -2.10 -18.98
N PRO A 38 6.06 -0.75 -18.87
CA PRO A 38 7.17 -0.18 -18.12
C PRO A 38 6.99 -0.35 -16.61
N ASP A 39 8.09 -0.31 -15.86
CA ASP A 39 8.06 -0.33 -14.39
C ASP A 39 7.65 1.02 -13.78
N GLN A 40 7.67 2.07 -14.59
CA GLN A 40 7.10 3.38 -14.30
C GLN A 40 6.39 3.96 -15.52
N ILE A 41 5.23 4.57 -15.27
CA ILE A 41 4.63 5.50 -16.22
C ILE A 41 4.07 6.72 -15.49
N SER A 42 4.23 7.92 -16.05
CA SER A 42 3.70 9.15 -15.47
C SER A 42 2.88 9.97 -16.46
N TYR A 43 1.95 10.77 -15.93
CA TYR A 43 1.06 11.63 -16.69
C TYR A 43 1.02 13.02 -16.06
N ASP A 44 1.09 14.04 -16.89
CA ASP A 44 0.99 15.43 -16.45
C ASP A 44 -0.46 15.79 -16.10
N LEU A 45 -0.63 16.45 -14.97
CA LEU A 45 -1.90 17.01 -14.52
C LEU A 45 -1.88 18.51 -14.78
N SER A 46 -2.74 18.93 -15.70
CA SER A 46 -2.88 20.33 -16.07
C SER A 46 -3.59 21.09 -14.95
N ALA A 47 -3.06 22.26 -14.59
CA ALA A 47 -3.69 23.16 -13.63
C ALA A 47 -5.08 23.60 -14.14
N GLN A 48 -6.09 23.54 -13.27
CA GLN A 48 -7.46 23.90 -13.58
C GLN A 48 -7.85 25.19 -12.86
N SER A 49 -8.16 26.23 -13.63
CA SER A 49 -8.69 27.48 -13.06
C SER A 49 -10.06 27.28 -12.46
N ASN A 50 -10.31 27.91 -11.31
CA ASN A 50 -11.56 27.80 -10.56
C ASN A 50 -11.79 29.08 -9.73
N ASP A 51 -12.96 29.19 -9.12
CA ASP A 51 -13.35 30.38 -8.33
C ASP A 51 -12.96 30.29 -6.84
N GLY A 52 -12.15 29.31 -6.44
CA GLY A 52 -11.83 29.05 -5.04
C GLY A 52 -10.42 29.45 -4.62
N ALA A 53 -9.85 28.72 -3.65
CA ALA A 53 -8.62 29.13 -2.96
C ALA A 53 -7.35 29.02 -3.83
N ALA A 54 -7.38 28.24 -4.90
CA ALA A 54 -6.32 28.09 -5.88
C ALA A 54 -6.84 28.48 -7.28
N PRO A 55 -7.07 29.79 -7.55
CA PRO A 55 -7.84 30.22 -8.73
C PRO A 55 -7.14 29.93 -10.07
N ASN A 56 -5.81 29.78 -10.06
CA ASN A 56 -5.03 29.41 -11.24
C ASN A 56 -4.84 27.88 -11.36
N GLY A 57 -5.42 27.09 -10.45
CA GLY A 57 -5.13 25.67 -10.30
C GLY A 57 -3.72 25.39 -9.76
N VAL A 58 -3.39 24.11 -9.70
CA VAL A 58 -2.10 23.59 -9.25
C VAL A 58 -1.69 22.53 -10.26
N SER A 59 -0.61 22.75 -11.02
CA SER A 59 -0.10 21.71 -11.93
C SER A 59 0.60 20.61 -11.14
N GLY A 60 0.72 19.43 -11.74
CA GLY A 60 1.50 18.36 -11.13
C GLY A 60 1.66 17.17 -12.06
N THR A 61 2.06 16.05 -11.46
CA THR A 61 2.24 14.78 -12.15
C THR A 61 1.70 13.66 -11.27
N VAL A 62 1.02 12.70 -11.89
CA VAL A 62 0.73 11.38 -11.29
C VAL A 62 1.70 10.35 -11.87
N THR A 63 2.28 9.52 -11.02
CA THR A 63 3.19 8.46 -11.45
C THR A 63 2.74 7.13 -10.88
N PHE A 64 2.66 6.12 -11.74
CA PHE A 64 2.46 4.72 -11.38
C PHE A 64 3.80 4.00 -11.39
N TRP A 65 4.09 3.26 -10.32
CA TRP A 65 5.29 2.46 -10.16
C TRP A 65 4.87 1.01 -9.91
N ARG A 66 5.51 0.06 -10.59
CA ARG A 66 5.31 -1.37 -10.32
C ARG A 66 5.74 -1.67 -8.88
N ALA A 67 4.82 -2.08 -8.02
CA ALA A 67 5.09 -2.35 -6.61
C ALA A 67 4.95 -3.83 -6.22
N GLY A 68 4.81 -4.70 -7.20
CA GLY A 68 4.63 -6.14 -7.07
C GLY A 68 3.95 -6.69 -8.33
N PRO A 69 3.64 -8.00 -8.37
CA PRO A 69 2.87 -8.59 -9.46
C PRO A 69 1.42 -8.08 -9.50
N ASP A 70 0.82 -7.79 -8.34
CA ASP A 70 -0.61 -7.47 -8.20
C ASP A 70 -0.86 -6.06 -7.61
N SER A 71 0.19 -5.23 -7.52
CA SER A 71 0.07 -3.91 -6.90
C SER A 71 0.94 -2.84 -7.55
N SER A 72 0.46 -1.61 -7.45
CA SER A 72 1.15 -0.41 -7.91
C SER A 72 1.25 0.60 -6.78
N LEU A 73 2.39 1.29 -6.71
CA LEU A 73 2.53 2.49 -5.92
C LEU A 73 2.15 3.67 -6.83
N VAL A 74 1.24 4.52 -6.37
CA VAL A 74 0.82 5.75 -7.06
C VAL A 74 1.38 6.92 -6.29
N THR A 75 2.09 7.83 -6.94
CA THR A 75 2.56 9.07 -6.33
C THR A 75 1.97 10.28 -7.04
N LEU A 76 1.57 11.29 -6.26
CA LEU A 76 1.25 12.62 -6.77
C LEU A 76 2.36 13.58 -6.38
N ASN A 77 2.76 14.41 -7.34
CA ASN A 77 3.71 15.50 -7.13
C ASN A 77 3.10 16.77 -7.70
N LEU A 78 2.57 17.62 -6.82
CA LEU A 78 2.01 18.93 -7.18
C LEU A 78 3.08 20.01 -7.06
N ASP A 79 2.94 21.07 -7.86
CA ASP A 79 3.73 22.28 -7.67
C ASP A 79 3.45 22.88 -6.29
N ALA A 80 4.38 22.67 -5.37
CA ALA A 80 4.25 23.06 -3.97
C ALA A 80 4.04 24.57 -3.80
N ASP A 81 4.61 25.39 -4.69
CA ASP A 81 4.47 26.86 -4.64
C ASP A 81 3.06 27.32 -5.03
N ALA A 82 2.30 26.46 -5.72
CA ALA A 82 0.91 26.71 -6.11
C ALA A 82 -0.11 26.06 -5.15
N THR A 83 0.32 25.16 -4.25
CA THR A 83 -0.59 24.55 -3.25
C THR A 83 -1.08 25.56 -2.20
N VAL A 84 -2.23 25.28 -1.59
CA VAL A 84 -2.83 26.15 -0.58
C VAL A 84 -2.54 25.62 0.82
N GLY A 85 -1.65 26.31 1.54
CA GLY A 85 -1.15 25.91 2.87
C GLY A 85 -2.23 25.50 3.89
N SER A 86 -3.36 26.19 3.93
CA SER A 86 -4.40 25.95 4.94
C SER A 86 -5.27 24.73 4.68
N VAL A 87 -5.15 24.06 3.52
CA VAL A 87 -5.99 22.92 3.14
C VAL A 87 -5.16 21.74 2.66
N SER A 88 -5.79 20.59 2.52
CA SER A 88 -5.23 19.45 1.79
C SER A 88 -6.06 19.22 0.54
N HIS A 89 -5.45 18.69 -0.50
CA HIS A 89 -6.04 18.46 -1.81
C HIS A 89 -6.39 16.97 -1.99
N PRO A 90 -7.66 16.55 -1.83
CA PRO A 90 -8.08 15.18 -2.14
C PRO A 90 -7.82 14.84 -3.60
N ALA A 91 -7.50 13.59 -3.88
CA ALA A 91 -7.23 13.15 -5.23
C ALA A 91 -7.80 11.76 -5.50
N HIS A 92 -8.27 11.56 -6.72
CA HIS A 92 -8.94 10.34 -7.13
C HIS A 92 -8.56 9.97 -8.55
N ILE A 93 -8.54 8.68 -8.83
CA ILE A 93 -8.62 8.13 -10.19
C ILE A 93 -10.09 7.90 -10.49
N HIS A 94 -10.57 8.41 -11.62
CA HIS A 94 -11.93 8.29 -12.12
C HIS A 94 -11.98 7.45 -13.39
N ASN A 95 -13.14 6.85 -13.64
CA ASN A 95 -13.44 6.16 -14.90
C ASN A 95 -13.58 7.14 -16.08
N ASN A 96 -13.25 6.65 -17.28
CA ASN A 96 -13.27 7.33 -18.58
C ASN A 96 -12.36 8.56 -18.67
N SER A 97 -12.36 9.20 -19.84
CA SER A 97 -11.65 10.46 -20.05
C SER A 97 -12.22 11.62 -19.21
N VAL A 98 -11.43 12.67 -19.07
CA VAL A 98 -11.82 13.96 -18.47
C VAL A 98 -13.09 14.53 -19.11
N GLU A 99 -13.18 14.46 -20.44
CA GLU A 99 -14.29 15.04 -21.20
C GLU A 99 -15.61 14.28 -20.97
N GLU A 100 -15.53 12.96 -20.81
CA GLU A 100 -16.67 12.09 -20.53
C GLU A 100 -17.05 12.11 -19.04
N GLY A 101 -16.07 12.34 -18.17
CA GLY A 101 -16.19 12.23 -16.72
C GLY A 101 -16.43 10.78 -16.27
N GLY A 102 -16.66 10.61 -14.96
CA GLY A 102 -16.93 9.28 -14.42
C GLY A 102 -16.91 9.24 -12.90
N GLY A 103 -17.36 8.12 -12.35
CA GLY A 103 -17.27 7.85 -10.91
C GLY A 103 -15.82 7.67 -10.46
N VAL A 104 -15.57 7.89 -9.17
CA VAL A 104 -14.29 7.57 -8.53
C VAL A 104 -14.10 6.06 -8.54
N GLU A 105 -12.97 5.61 -9.09
CA GLU A 105 -12.54 4.21 -9.06
C GLU A 105 -11.56 3.97 -7.89
N TYR A 106 -10.54 4.83 -7.77
CA TYR A 106 -9.52 4.69 -6.73
C TYR A 106 -9.33 5.98 -5.94
N TYR A 107 -9.34 5.87 -4.62
CA TYR A 107 -8.95 6.94 -3.70
C TYR A 107 -7.44 6.98 -3.55
N LEU A 108 -6.86 8.18 -3.73
CA LEU A 108 -5.45 8.44 -3.48
C LEU A 108 -5.28 9.21 -2.17
N SER A 109 -4.07 9.13 -1.60
CA SER A 109 -3.71 9.95 -0.45
C SER A 109 -3.79 11.43 -0.83
N ALA A 110 -4.52 12.23 -0.05
CA ALA A 110 -4.63 13.67 -0.29
C ALA A 110 -3.26 14.34 -0.11
N VAL A 111 -2.98 15.33 -0.95
CA VAL A 111 -1.75 16.13 -0.86
C VAL A 111 -1.92 17.18 0.23
N ASN A 112 -1.02 17.19 1.21
CA ASN A 112 -1.02 18.20 2.26
C ASN A 112 -0.51 19.53 1.69
N GLY A 113 -1.35 20.56 1.58
CA GLY A 113 -0.96 21.86 1.04
C GLY A 113 0.02 22.64 1.92
N SER A 114 0.17 22.28 3.21
CA SER A 114 1.22 22.81 4.09
C SER A 114 2.57 22.11 3.92
N ALA A 115 2.62 20.96 3.22
CA ALA A 115 3.86 20.23 3.04
C ALA A 115 4.76 20.95 2.02
N PRO A 116 6.06 21.12 2.31
CA PRO A 116 6.97 21.93 1.50
C PRO A 116 7.26 21.37 0.10
N ASN A 117 6.80 20.15 -0.22
CA ASN A 117 7.12 19.47 -1.46
C ASN A 117 5.89 18.97 -2.24
N GLY A 118 4.66 19.22 -1.76
CA GLY A 118 3.44 18.92 -2.54
C GLY A 118 3.24 17.44 -2.93
N THR A 119 3.82 16.48 -2.20
CA THR A 119 3.77 15.06 -2.58
C THR A 119 2.86 14.21 -1.71
N SER A 120 2.23 13.19 -2.30
CA SER A 120 1.61 12.07 -1.59
C SER A 120 1.90 10.73 -2.29
N ALA A 121 1.64 9.62 -1.60
CA ALA A 121 1.78 8.28 -2.15
C ALA A 121 0.62 7.36 -1.73
N ARG A 122 0.29 6.37 -2.54
CA ARG A 122 -0.75 5.37 -2.26
C ARG A 122 -0.41 4.05 -2.95
N LYS A 123 -0.18 2.99 -2.18
CA LYS A 123 -0.16 1.63 -2.74
C LYS A 123 -1.62 1.16 -2.96
N ILE A 124 -1.92 0.68 -4.16
CA ILE A 124 -3.21 0.11 -4.56
C ILE A 124 -3.00 -1.33 -5.06
N GLY A 125 -3.96 -2.21 -4.80
CA GLY A 125 -3.95 -3.61 -5.25
C GLY A 125 -4.36 -3.73 -6.71
N VAL A 126 -3.65 -3.03 -7.58
CA VAL A 126 -3.87 -3.04 -9.04
C VAL A 126 -2.50 -3.11 -9.71
N PRO A 127 -2.24 -4.09 -10.59
CA PRO A 127 -0.99 -4.18 -11.32
C PRO A 127 -0.85 -3.03 -12.33
N ILE A 128 0.38 -2.62 -12.61
CA ILE A 128 0.65 -1.49 -13.52
C ILE A 128 0.18 -1.80 -14.96
N GLU A 129 0.17 -3.07 -15.35
CA GLU A 129 -0.39 -3.58 -16.60
C GLU A 129 -1.83 -3.14 -16.82
N GLU A 130 -2.62 -3.10 -15.75
CA GLU A 130 -4.02 -2.71 -15.80
C GLU A 130 -4.13 -1.18 -15.86
N LEU A 131 -3.36 -0.46 -15.04
CA LEU A 131 -3.37 1.02 -15.00
C LEU A 131 -2.93 1.65 -16.33
N VAL A 132 -1.99 1.03 -17.05
CA VAL A 132 -1.55 1.49 -18.38
C VAL A 132 -2.64 1.33 -19.44
N ARG A 133 -3.55 0.37 -19.26
CA ARG A 133 -4.68 0.11 -20.19
C ARG A 133 -6.00 0.67 -19.67
N PHE A 134 -6.01 1.25 -18.48
CA PHE A 134 -7.20 1.79 -17.85
C PHE A 134 -7.65 3.05 -18.60
N ASP A 135 -8.91 3.09 -19.02
CA ASP A 135 -9.51 4.29 -19.58
C ASP A 135 -10.00 5.18 -18.42
N GLY A 136 -9.16 6.14 -18.02
CA GLY A 136 -9.42 6.94 -16.82
C GLY A 136 -8.83 8.33 -16.84
N HIS A 137 -9.09 9.07 -15.76
CA HIS A 137 -8.47 10.36 -15.51
C HIS A 137 -8.24 10.58 -14.01
N VAL A 138 -7.29 11.44 -13.68
CA VAL A 138 -7.03 11.87 -12.31
C VAL A 138 -7.62 13.25 -12.09
N ASN A 139 -8.34 13.40 -10.97
CA ASN A 139 -8.75 14.70 -10.44
C ASN A 139 -8.04 14.96 -9.12
N VAL A 140 -7.55 16.18 -8.96
CA VAL A 140 -7.09 16.74 -7.69
C VAL A 140 -8.03 17.89 -7.34
N HIS A 141 -8.63 17.83 -6.17
CA HIS A 141 -9.64 18.78 -5.70
C HIS A 141 -9.03 19.85 -4.80
N GLU A 142 -9.66 21.01 -4.71
CA GLU A 142 -9.18 22.14 -3.91
C GLU A 142 -9.08 21.79 -2.42
N SER A 143 -10.15 21.25 -1.85
CA SER A 143 -10.23 20.87 -0.44
C SER A 143 -11.42 19.94 -0.20
N PRO A 144 -11.51 19.29 0.98
CA PRO A 144 -12.71 18.52 1.30
C PRO A 144 -13.99 19.35 1.36
N ALA A 145 -13.91 20.64 1.74
CA ALA A 145 -15.03 21.57 1.69
C ALA A 145 -15.48 21.89 0.25
N ASN A 146 -14.53 21.90 -0.71
CA ASN A 146 -14.73 22.37 -2.07
C ASN A 146 -14.38 21.28 -3.11
N LEU A 147 -14.91 20.07 -2.94
CA LEU A 147 -14.65 18.94 -3.87
C LEU A 147 -15.06 19.22 -5.33
N LYS A 148 -15.96 20.16 -5.58
CA LYS A 148 -16.36 20.52 -6.96
C LYS A 148 -15.30 21.34 -7.68
N ASN A 149 -14.40 21.99 -6.95
CA ASN A 149 -13.31 22.76 -7.53
C ASN A 149 -12.15 21.80 -7.78
N VAL A 150 -11.95 21.44 -9.05
CA VAL A 150 -10.76 20.70 -9.48
C VAL A 150 -9.63 21.72 -9.65
N VAL A 151 -8.45 21.40 -9.10
CA VAL A 151 -7.25 22.24 -9.19
C VAL A 151 -6.20 21.65 -10.13
N ALA A 152 -6.19 20.34 -10.31
CA ALA A 152 -5.34 19.64 -11.28
C ALA A 152 -6.12 18.48 -11.91
N GLN A 153 -5.92 18.26 -13.22
CA GLN A 153 -6.62 17.19 -13.92
C GLN A 153 -5.80 16.68 -15.12
N GLY A 154 -5.90 15.37 -15.41
CA GLY A 154 -5.30 14.78 -16.60
C GLY A 154 -5.82 13.37 -16.88
N ASN A 155 -5.97 13.04 -18.16
CA ASN A 155 -6.22 11.68 -18.66
C ASN A 155 -5.04 10.76 -18.33
N ILE A 156 -5.31 9.45 -18.17
CA ILE A 156 -4.30 8.43 -17.86
C ILE A 156 -4.59 7.12 -18.61
N GLY A 157 -3.58 6.28 -18.76
CA GLY A 157 -3.76 4.93 -19.31
C GLY A 157 -4.15 4.94 -20.79
N ALA A 158 -5.20 4.22 -21.16
CA ALA A 158 -5.55 4.00 -22.57
C ALA A 158 -5.95 5.25 -23.35
N ASN A 159 -6.28 6.36 -22.66
CA ASN A 159 -6.73 7.61 -23.27
C ASN A 159 -5.69 8.75 -23.16
N ALA A 160 -4.45 8.44 -22.80
CA ALA A 160 -3.36 9.42 -22.69
C ALA A 160 -1.99 8.83 -23.06
N ASP A 161 -1.12 9.68 -23.61
CA ASP A 161 0.29 9.34 -23.78
C ASP A 161 1.04 9.55 -22.46
N GLY A 162 1.54 8.47 -21.87
CA GLY A 162 2.33 8.51 -20.64
C GLY A 162 3.84 8.57 -20.88
N ASN A 163 4.57 9.20 -19.95
CA ASN A 163 6.02 9.23 -19.94
C ASN A 163 6.55 7.97 -19.23
N ARG A 164 7.30 7.14 -19.95
CA ARG A 164 7.86 5.88 -19.42
C ARG A 164 9.16 6.12 -18.66
N GLY A 165 9.43 5.31 -17.64
CA GLY A 165 10.71 5.31 -16.93
C GLY A 165 11.03 3.96 -16.30
N ASP A 166 12.21 3.89 -15.67
CA ASP A 166 12.83 2.65 -15.20
C ASP A 166 12.26 2.11 -13.86
N GLY A 167 11.32 2.81 -13.22
CA GLY A 167 10.79 2.38 -11.92
C GLY A 167 11.59 2.89 -10.72
N LEU A 168 11.18 2.45 -9.53
CA LEU A 168 12.01 2.50 -8.33
C LEU A 168 12.79 1.18 -8.22
N ASP A 169 14.03 1.26 -7.76
CA ASP A 169 14.83 0.09 -7.40
C ASP A 169 14.31 -0.50 -6.07
N PHE A 170 13.20 -1.21 -6.15
CA PHE A 170 12.56 -1.80 -4.97
C PHE A 170 13.43 -2.91 -4.40
N VAL A 171 13.59 -2.94 -3.07
CA VAL A 171 14.19 -4.10 -2.40
C VAL A 171 13.23 -5.30 -2.51
N SER A 172 13.78 -6.50 -2.70
CA SER A 172 13.01 -7.75 -2.83
C SER A 172 12.34 -8.17 -1.52
N ASP A 173 13.07 -8.06 -0.41
CA ASP A 173 12.62 -8.44 0.92
C ASP A 173 12.32 -7.18 1.74
N ARG A 174 11.17 -6.56 1.48
CA ARG A 174 10.81 -5.28 2.09
C ARG A 174 10.59 -5.45 3.59
N ARG A 175 11.48 -4.84 4.36
CA ARG A 175 11.32 -4.71 5.81
C ARG A 175 10.20 -3.72 6.11
N ALA A 176 9.50 -3.94 7.21
CA ALA A 176 8.53 -2.99 7.70
C ALA A 176 8.33 -3.09 9.21
N THR A 177 7.89 -2.00 9.81
CA THR A 177 7.53 -1.94 11.23
C THR A 177 6.33 -1.03 11.41
N THR A 178 5.43 -1.38 12.32
CA THR A 178 4.24 -0.59 12.63
C THR A 178 4.30 -0.12 14.08
N TYR A 179 4.03 1.16 14.29
CA TYR A 179 3.94 1.79 15.59
C TYR A 179 2.49 2.16 15.88
N SER A 180 1.98 1.77 17.05
CA SER A 180 0.68 2.23 17.54
C SER A 180 0.78 3.67 18.06
N LEU A 181 -0.22 4.47 17.75
CA LEU A 181 -0.37 5.83 18.25
C LEU A 181 -1.45 5.86 19.34
N ASN A 182 -1.10 6.44 20.47
CA ASN A 182 -2.01 6.64 21.59
C ASN A 182 -3.03 7.72 21.25
N THR A 183 -4.30 7.44 21.51
CA THR A 183 -5.39 8.39 21.30
C THR A 183 -5.31 9.56 22.29
N SER A 184 -5.78 10.72 21.90
CA SER A 184 -5.93 11.88 22.77
C SER A 184 -7.23 12.59 22.47
N THR A 185 -8.00 12.91 23.51
CA THR A 185 -9.19 13.75 23.37
C THR A 185 -8.78 15.18 23.05
N THR A 186 -9.51 15.85 22.16
CA THR A 186 -9.23 17.23 21.76
C THR A 186 -10.48 18.11 21.88
N ASN A 187 -10.28 19.42 21.93
CA ASN A 187 -11.37 20.40 21.91
C ASN A 187 -11.85 20.75 20.49
N GLY A 188 -11.33 20.08 19.46
CA GLY A 188 -11.77 20.31 18.09
C GLY A 188 -13.04 19.55 17.76
N SER A 189 -13.53 19.67 16.52
CA SER A 189 -14.85 19.15 16.11
C SER A 189 -14.83 17.81 15.37
N VAL A 190 -13.64 17.31 14.98
CA VAL A 190 -13.49 16.11 14.14
C VAL A 190 -12.65 15.09 14.88
N LEU A 191 -13.15 13.85 15.05
CA LEU A 191 -12.44 12.81 15.80
C LEU A 191 -12.00 13.27 17.21
N SER A 192 -12.82 14.10 17.85
CA SER A 192 -12.47 14.79 19.12
C SER A 192 -12.32 13.85 20.31
N GLY A 193 -12.90 12.65 20.24
CA GLY A 193 -12.67 11.58 21.22
C GLY A 193 -11.29 10.92 21.14
N GLY A 194 -10.50 11.24 20.11
CA GLY A 194 -9.31 10.47 19.76
C GLY A 194 -9.67 9.21 18.98
N VAL A 195 -8.71 8.71 18.20
CA VAL A 195 -8.86 7.50 17.37
C VAL A 195 -7.58 6.72 17.45
N GLU A 196 -7.67 5.42 17.79
CA GLU A 196 -6.51 4.53 17.75
C GLU A 196 -5.98 4.52 16.32
N SER A 197 -4.68 4.76 16.17
CA SER A 197 -4.09 4.91 14.84
C SER A 197 -2.77 4.19 14.80
N THR A 198 -2.30 3.86 13.60
CA THR A 198 -0.99 3.24 13.40
C THR A 198 -0.16 4.02 12.41
N VAL A 199 1.15 3.89 12.53
CA VAL A 199 2.13 4.37 11.54
C VAL A 199 2.99 3.20 11.14
N ARG A 200 2.95 2.83 9.86
CA ARG A 200 3.77 1.81 9.26
C ARG A 200 4.89 2.45 8.46
N LEU A 201 6.12 2.05 8.75
CA LEU A 201 7.29 2.29 7.91
C LEU A 201 7.52 1.03 7.07
N GLU A 202 7.61 1.18 5.75
CA GLU A 202 7.87 0.09 4.81
C GLU A 202 9.04 0.49 3.91
N GLU A 203 10.10 -0.32 3.90
CA GLU A 203 11.26 -0.12 3.05
C GLU A 203 10.85 -0.23 1.58
N LEU A 204 11.10 0.82 0.80
CA LEU A 204 10.89 0.77 -0.64
C LEU A 204 12.20 0.49 -1.34
N THR A 205 13.20 1.34 -1.10
CA THR A 205 14.54 1.25 -1.69
C THR A 205 15.58 1.43 -0.60
N SER A 206 16.86 1.30 -0.95
CA SER A 206 17.97 1.58 -0.02
C SER A 206 17.98 2.99 0.59
N SER A 207 17.22 3.94 0.03
CA SER A 207 17.19 5.35 0.46
C SER A 207 15.77 5.92 0.64
N LYS A 208 14.73 5.13 0.44
CA LYS A 208 13.33 5.59 0.50
C LYS A 208 12.48 4.65 1.33
N THR A 209 11.65 5.24 2.18
CA THR A 209 10.70 4.52 3.02
C THR A 209 9.29 5.04 2.78
N LEU A 210 8.34 4.15 2.55
CA LEU A 210 6.93 4.49 2.54
C LEU A 210 6.45 4.61 3.98
N VAL A 211 6.00 5.80 4.35
CA VAL A 211 5.36 6.04 5.64
C VAL A 211 3.87 6.10 5.42
N THR A 212 3.14 5.16 6.01
CA THR A 212 1.68 5.10 5.95
C THR A 212 1.13 5.27 7.35
N TYR A 213 0.22 6.21 7.57
CA TYR A 213 -0.58 6.24 8.78
C TYR A 213 -2.03 5.88 8.47
N THR A 214 -2.64 5.12 9.37
CA THR A 214 -4.01 4.62 9.24
C THR A 214 -4.79 5.01 10.49
N LEU A 215 -6.00 5.55 10.28
CA LEU A 215 -6.94 5.83 11.35
C LEU A 215 -7.74 4.55 11.63
N GLY A 216 -7.78 4.11 12.88
CA GLY A 216 -8.53 2.93 13.35
C GLY A 216 -10.03 3.19 13.45
N ILE A 217 -10.63 3.61 12.34
CA ILE A 217 -12.07 3.82 12.18
C ILE A 217 -12.64 2.85 11.15
N SER A 218 -13.92 2.55 11.29
CA SER A 218 -14.71 1.83 10.28
C SER A 218 -15.13 2.79 9.18
N GLY A 219 -14.76 2.50 7.93
CA GLY A 219 -15.09 3.35 6.79
C GLY A 219 -14.29 4.66 6.78
N SER A 220 -14.92 5.75 6.36
CA SER A 220 -14.26 7.04 6.22
C SER A 220 -14.38 7.92 7.48
N VAL A 221 -13.68 9.05 7.52
CA VAL A 221 -13.81 10.02 8.62
C VAL A 221 -15.22 10.61 8.69
N ASN A 222 -15.90 10.78 7.55
CA ASN A 222 -17.32 11.15 7.53
C ASN A 222 -18.19 10.13 8.27
N ASP A 223 -17.95 8.83 8.04
CA ASP A 223 -18.69 7.75 8.70
C ASP A 223 -18.44 7.78 10.21
N ALA A 224 -17.17 7.88 10.62
CA ALA A 224 -16.77 7.95 12.02
C ALA A 224 -17.31 9.19 12.75
N ASN A 225 -17.38 10.33 12.05
CA ASN A 225 -17.92 11.58 12.62
C ASN A 225 -19.45 11.65 12.56
N GLY A 226 -20.09 10.81 11.76
CA GLY A 226 -21.54 10.80 11.52
C GLY A 226 -22.07 12.01 10.73
N ASN A 227 -21.20 12.76 10.06
CA ASN A 227 -21.55 13.92 9.24
C ASN A 227 -20.45 14.24 8.21
N SER A 228 -20.75 15.15 7.28
CA SER A 228 -19.75 15.65 6.33
C SER A 228 -18.68 16.46 7.06
N VAL A 229 -17.43 16.08 6.87
CA VAL A 229 -16.26 16.75 7.40
C VAL A 229 -15.57 17.53 6.28
N ASP A 230 -15.36 18.81 6.51
CA ASP A 230 -14.86 19.75 5.49
C ASP A 230 -13.32 19.89 5.50
N VAL A 231 -12.62 19.06 6.29
CA VAL A 231 -11.17 19.11 6.45
C VAL A 231 -10.54 17.71 6.45
N ALA A 232 -9.29 17.63 5.98
CA ALA A 232 -8.52 16.40 5.91
C ALA A 232 -7.57 16.28 7.10
N GLN A 233 -7.38 15.06 7.60
CA GLN A 233 -6.55 14.80 8.77
C GLN A 233 -5.11 14.66 8.31
N ILE A 234 -4.18 15.30 9.02
CA ILE A 234 -2.78 15.41 8.61
C ILE A 234 -1.86 14.71 9.62
N GLY A 235 -0.75 14.18 9.12
CA GLY A 235 0.29 13.58 9.96
C GLY A 235 1.61 14.33 9.86
N HIS A 236 2.34 14.39 10.97
CA HIS A 236 3.72 14.87 10.99
C HIS A 236 4.62 13.95 11.81
N ILE A 237 5.86 13.78 11.36
CA ILE A 237 6.98 13.25 12.14
C ILE A 237 7.67 14.44 12.83
N HIS A 238 7.85 14.33 14.13
CA HIS A 238 8.49 15.29 15.01
C HIS A 238 9.78 14.73 15.61
N LYS A 239 10.65 15.62 16.09
CA LYS A 239 11.91 15.28 16.77
C LYS A 239 11.68 14.86 18.22
N ASN A 240 12.58 14.05 18.77
CA ASN A 240 12.61 13.60 20.16
C ASN A 240 11.46 12.65 20.52
N THR A 241 11.21 12.42 21.81
CA THR A 241 10.02 11.67 22.28
C THR A 241 8.78 12.55 22.36
N VAL A 242 7.59 11.93 22.40
CA VAL A 242 6.31 12.59 22.72
C VAL A 242 6.41 13.39 24.02
N SER A 243 7.06 12.85 25.06
CA SER A 243 7.16 13.50 26.37
C SER A 243 8.06 14.75 26.37
N GLU A 244 9.11 14.75 25.56
CA GLU A 244 10.00 15.90 25.40
C GLU A 244 9.40 16.94 24.44
N GLY A 245 8.60 16.46 23.48
CA GLY A 245 8.09 17.25 22.37
C GLY A 245 9.19 17.67 21.40
N GLY A 246 8.78 18.31 20.30
CA GLY A 246 9.70 18.79 19.29
C GLY A 246 9.00 19.43 18.11
N GLY A 247 9.76 20.19 17.32
CA GLY A 247 9.29 20.67 16.03
C GLY A 247 9.16 19.52 15.02
N ILE A 248 8.43 19.78 13.93
CA ILE A 248 8.38 18.89 12.76
C ILE A 248 9.81 18.71 12.21
N VAL A 249 10.15 17.50 11.79
CA VAL A 249 11.45 17.23 11.18
C VAL A 249 11.55 17.98 9.85
N ASN A 250 12.59 18.82 9.69
CA ASN A 250 12.89 19.57 8.47
C ASN A 250 14.27 19.20 7.88
N GLY A 251 14.85 18.11 8.38
CA GLY A 251 16.20 17.63 8.10
C GLY A 251 16.59 16.59 9.16
N PRO A 252 17.21 15.45 8.79
CA PRO A 252 17.73 15.10 7.46
C PRO A 252 16.67 14.80 6.39
N PHE A 253 15.45 14.45 6.79
CA PHE A 253 14.29 14.27 5.90
C PHE A 253 13.15 15.24 6.26
N SER A 254 12.12 15.32 5.42
CA SER A 254 10.90 16.09 5.71
C SER A 254 9.91 15.23 6.50
N GLY A 255 9.50 15.71 7.68
CA GLY A 255 8.52 15.06 8.54
C GLY A 255 7.07 15.35 8.17
N TYR A 256 6.81 16.14 7.13
CA TYR A 256 5.44 16.33 6.64
C TYR A 256 4.95 15.06 5.96
N LEU A 257 3.77 14.57 6.32
CA LEU A 257 3.13 13.44 5.64
C LEU A 257 2.00 13.92 4.73
N GLY A 258 1.36 12.98 4.04
CA GLY A 258 0.13 13.23 3.28
C GLY A 258 -1.05 13.56 4.20
N SER A 259 -2.25 13.59 3.63
CA SER A 259 -3.49 13.76 4.38
C SER A 259 -4.49 12.64 4.10
N VAL A 260 -5.37 12.35 5.06
CA VAL A 260 -6.53 11.48 4.90
C VAL A 260 -7.70 12.35 4.49
N ALA A 261 -8.20 12.16 3.27
CA ALA A 261 -9.43 12.81 2.85
C ALA A 261 -10.60 12.23 3.65
N PRO A 262 -11.57 13.05 4.09
CA PRO A 262 -12.63 12.57 4.96
C PRO A 262 -13.63 11.61 4.27
N THR A 263 -13.59 11.57 2.95
CA THR A 263 -14.36 10.64 2.10
C THR A 263 -13.60 9.36 1.76
N ASP A 264 -12.31 9.24 2.10
CA ASP A 264 -11.52 8.04 1.77
C ASP A 264 -11.92 6.88 2.70
N PRO A 265 -12.51 5.80 2.15
CA PRO A 265 -13.00 4.68 2.96
C PRO A 265 -11.86 3.85 3.57
N ALA A 266 -10.63 3.99 3.09
CA ALA A 266 -9.48 3.31 3.69
C ALA A 266 -8.91 4.08 4.90
N ALA A 267 -9.37 5.32 5.14
CA ALA A 267 -8.97 6.18 6.24
C ALA A 267 -7.45 6.22 6.49
N ARG A 268 -6.64 6.23 5.43
CA ARG A 268 -5.18 6.16 5.48
C ARG A 268 -4.53 7.11 4.50
N SER A 269 -3.32 7.52 4.85
CA SER A 269 -2.49 8.34 3.97
C SER A 269 -1.08 7.83 3.99
N SER A 270 -0.41 7.94 2.85
CA SER A 270 0.99 7.56 2.72
C SER A 270 1.80 8.63 2.02
N ARG A 271 3.10 8.62 2.29
CA ARG A 271 4.10 9.43 1.58
C ARG A 271 5.42 8.69 1.55
N ILE A 272 6.15 8.83 0.44
CA ILE A 272 7.54 8.40 0.38
C ILE A 272 8.39 9.45 1.11
N VAL A 273 9.07 9.01 2.17
CA VAL A 273 10.06 9.82 2.88
C VAL A 273 11.43 9.47 2.30
N GLU A 274 12.18 10.51 1.97
CA GLU A 274 13.54 10.46 1.41
C GLU A 274 14.58 10.16 2.50
N ALA A 275 14.39 9.01 3.15
CA ALA A 275 15.26 8.43 4.16
C ALA A 275 15.19 6.91 4.05
N SER A 276 16.32 6.24 4.30
CA SER A 276 16.38 4.79 4.35
C SER A 276 15.51 4.24 5.50
N PHE A 277 15.11 2.97 5.40
CA PHE A 277 14.35 2.33 6.46
C PHE A 277 15.12 2.35 7.78
N ASP A 278 16.41 2.01 7.74
CA ASP A 278 17.29 2.02 8.92
C ASP A 278 17.43 3.41 9.54
N GLU A 279 17.47 4.46 8.72
CA GLU A 279 17.52 5.84 9.20
C GLU A 279 16.24 6.21 9.97
N LEU A 280 15.06 5.87 9.45
CA LEU A 280 13.80 6.16 10.15
C LEU A 280 13.59 5.28 11.39
N THR A 281 13.94 3.99 11.34
CA THR A 281 13.79 3.11 12.50
C THR A 281 14.83 3.37 13.59
N SER A 282 15.93 4.03 13.26
CA SER A 282 16.94 4.47 14.24
C SER A 282 16.72 5.92 14.70
N TYR A 283 15.73 6.62 14.15
CA TYR A 283 15.47 8.01 14.45
C TYR A 283 14.74 8.15 15.80
N ASP A 284 15.20 9.05 16.66
CA ASP A 284 14.46 9.45 17.87
C ASP A 284 13.37 10.46 17.48
N GLY A 285 12.18 9.96 17.15
CA GLY A 285 11.06 10.79 16.73
C GLY A 285 9.71 10.33 17.24
N TYR A 286 8.68 11.11 16.95
CA TYR A 286 7.30 10.73 17.23
C TYR A 286 6.38 11.23 16.12
N VAL A 287 5.24 10.59 15.96
CA VAL A 287 4.19 11.03 15.04
C VAL A 287 3.06 11.68 15.80
N ASN A 288 2.55 12.79 15.24
CA ASN A 288 1.29 13.40 15.61
C ASN A 288 0.31 13.30 14.44
N LEU A 289 -0.94 12.95 14.74
CA LEU A 289 -2.06 13.09 13.82
C LEU A 289 -2.96 14.22 14.30
N HIS A 290 -3.23 15.16 13.40
CA HIS A 290 -3.96 16.38 13.69
C HIS A 290 -5.26 16.44 12.91
N GLN A 291 -6.25 17.17 13.45
CA GLN A 291 -7.55 17.29 12.81
C GLN A 291 -7.50 17.87 11.39
N SER A 292 -6.61 18.84 11.15
CA SER A 292 -6.41 19.49 9.83
C SER A 292 -5.27 20.49 9.85
N ASN A 293 -4.92 21.03 8.66
CA ASN A 293 -3.99 22.15 8.51
C ASN A 293 -4.46 23.40 9.28
N ALA A 294 -5.75 23.73 9.21
CA ALA A 294 -6.32 24.86 9.94
C ALA A 294 -6.39 24.65 11.46
N ASN A 295 -6.30 23.40 11.93
CA ASN A 295 -6.42 23.03 13.34
C ASN A 295 -5.30 22.11 13.81
N ALA A 296 -4.06 22.41 13.40
CA ALA A 296 -2.90 21.60 13.75
C ALA A 296 -2.62 21.55 15.27
N GLN A 297 -3.18 22.45 16.08
CA GLN A 297 -3.09 22.34 17.54
C GLN A 297 -3.87 21.15 18.13
N TYR A 298 -4.85 20.59 17.41
CA TYR A 298 -5.66 19.48 17.91
C TYR A 298 -5.08 18.14 17.44
N VAL A 299 -4.16 17.60 18.26
CA VAL A 299 -3.57 16.27 18.10
C VAL A 299 -4.48 15.21 18.71
N PHE A 300 -5.09 14.38 17.88
CA PHE A 300 -6.04 13.36 18.34
C PHE A 300 -5.40 11.96 18.49
N ALA A 301 -4.20 11.77 17.94
CA ALA A 301 -3.39 10.57 18.15
C ALA A 301 -1.89 10.92 18.07
N GLN A 302 -1.08 10.32 18.93
CA GLN A 302 0.38 10.51 18.93
C GLN A 302 1.15 9.31 19.49
N GLY A 303 2.38 9.10 19.02
CA GLY A 303 3.21 7.97 19.47
C GLY A 303 4.66 8.10 19.04
N ASN A 304 5.58 7.60 19.87
CA ASN A 304 7.00 7.49 19.54
C ASN A 304 7.19 6.51 18.36
N ILE A 305 8.18 6.78 17.53
CA ILE A 305 8.61 5.92 16.41
C ILE A 305 10.13 5.76 16.44
N GLY A 306 10.65 4.76 15.73
CA GLY A 306 12.09 4.55 15.62
C GLY A 306 12.74 4.17 16.96
N ALA A 307 13.93 4.70 17.23
CA ALA A 307 14.80 4.22 18.32
C ALA A 307 14.22 4.47 19.72
N ASN A 308 13.32 5.45 19.88
CA ASN A 308 12.69 5.81 21.14
C ASN A 308 11.29 5.22 21.32
N ALA A 309 10.82 4.42 20.36
CA ALA A 309 9.60 3.65 20.50
C ALA A 309 9.88 2.45 21.41
N THR A 310 9.40 2.50 22.65
CA THR A 310 9.41 1.34 23.55
C THR A 310 8.51 0.26 22.95
N GLY A 311 9.12 -0.76 22.32
CA GLY A 311 8.44 -1.85 21.61
C GLY A 311 8.70 -1.94 20.10
N GLY A 312 9.51 -1.05 19.50
CA GLY A 312 9.71 -1.01 18.05
C GLY A 312 11.17 -0.81 17.60
N GLY A 313 12.10 -1.53 18.24
CA GLY A 313 13.52 -1.49 17.90
C GLY A 313 14.06 -2.87 17.50
N GLY A 314 14.25 -3.08 16.19
CA GLY A 314 15.15 -4.08 15.62
C GLY A 314 14.54 -5.45 15.32
N GLY A 315 14.33 -5.73 14.01
CA GLY A 315 13.73 -6.97 13.49
C GLY A 315 12.23 -6.81 13.24
N SER A 316 11.68 -7.55 12.28
CA SER A 316 10.26 -7.62 11.88
C SER A 316 9.30 -7.94 13.05
N SER A 317 9.22 -7.09 14.08
CA SER A 317 8.32 -7.28 15.21
C SER A 317 6.90 -7.22 14.70
N ALA A 318 6.16 -8.31 14.87
CA ALA A 318 4.76 -8.37 14.48
C ALA A 318 3.94 -7.30 15.20
N ASP A 319 2.93 -6.78 14.51
CA ASP A 319 1.97 -5.81 15.04
C ASP A 319 1.04 -6.50 16.06
N VAL A 320 0.73 -7.78 15.79
CA VAL A 320 -0.11 -8.63 16.63
C VAL A 320 0.55 -9.97 16.84
N THR A 321 0.66 -10.42 18.09
CA THR A 321 1.13 -11.77 18.44
C THR A 321 -0.05 -12.59 18.94
N VAL A 322 -0.26 -13.75 18.33
CA VAL A 322 -1.26 -14.75 18.72
C VAL A 322 -0.50 -15.97 19.23
N THR A 323 -0.66 -16.28 20.50
CA THR A 323 -0.05 -17.47 21.10
C THR A 323 -1.05 -18.61 21.08
N VAL A 324 -0.69 -19.70 20.39
CA VAL A 324 -1.52 -20.90 20.25
C VAL A 324 -0.87 -22.10 20.95
N THR A 325 -1.70 -22.99 21.48
CA THR A 325 -1.28 -24.28 22.05
C THR A 325 -2.20 -25.39 21.55
N ASN A 326 -1.82 -26.65 21.77
CA ASN A 326 -2.63 -27.80 21.38
C ASN A 326 -3.41 -28.39 22.55
N VAL A 327 -4.67 -28.75 22.30
CA VAL A 327 -5.46 -29.63 23.17
C VAL A 327 -5.36 -31.04 22.62
N GLY A 328 -4.26 -31.70 22.97
CA GLY A 328 -3.89 -33.01 22.42
C GLY A 328 -3.75 -32.93 20.90
N THR A 329 -4.41 -33.85 20.18
CA THR A 329 -4.47 -33.86 18.71
C THR A 329 -5.83 -33.40 18.18
N SER A 330 -6.65 -32.79 19.04
CA SER A 330 -8.08 -32.58 18.78
C SER A 330 -8.47 -31.13 18.53
N ALA A 331 -7.70 -30.17 19.05
CA ALA A 331 -7.95 -28.76 18.80
C ALA A 331 -6.68 -27.91 18.97
N TRP A 332 -6.66 -26.78 18.26
CA TRP A 332 -5.91 -25.59 18.65
C TRP A 332 -6.64 -24.84 19.76
N GLU A 333 -5.90 -24.20 20.65
CA GLU A 333 -6.43 -23.24 21.62
C GLU A 333 -5.58 -21.96 21.55
N VAL A 334 -6.23 -20.81 21.41
CA VAL A 334 -5.55 -19.52 21.53
C VAL A 334 -5.47 -19.16 23.01
N THR A 335 -4.25 -19.02 23.53
CA THR A 335 -4.01 -18.73 24.96
C THR A 335 -3.79 -17.25 25.23
N ASP A 336 -3.26 -16.51 24.27
CA ASP A 336 -3.03 -15.07 24.39
C ASP A 336 -3.11 -14.38 23.03
N VAL A 337 -3.54 -13.12 23.03
CA VAL A 337 -3.47 -12.22 21.89
C VAL A 337 -2.95 -10.88 22.40
N SER A 338 -1.81 -10.45 21.86
CA SER A 338 -1.19 -9.16 22.15
C SER A 338 -1.16 -8.29 20.91
N GLY A 339 -1.34 -6.97 21.07
CA GLY A 339 -1.28 -6.00 19.97
C GLY A 339 -2.62 -5.68 19.29
N ALA A 340 -3.66 -6.51 19.46
CA ALA A 340 -5.02 -6.20 19.00
C ALA A 340 -6.10 -6.89 19.85
N SER A 341 -7.33 -6.38 19.79
CA SER A 341 -8.52 -7.02 20.36
C SER A 341 -9.39 -7.64 19.26
N GLY A 342 -10.22 -8.63 19.62
CA GLY A 342 -11.17 -9.25 18.68
C GLY A 342 -10.58 -10.24 17.68
N VAL A 343 -9.27 -10.53 17.74
CA VAL A 343 -8.61 -11.46 16.81
C VAL A 343 -9.08 -12.90 17.00
N ALA A 344 -9.24 -13.36 18.23
CA ALA A 344 -9.73 -14.69 18.54
C ALA A 344 -10.30 -14.74 19.96
N GLN A 345 -11.22 -15.67 20.21
CA GLN A 345 -11.65 -15.97 21.57
C GLN A 345 -10.60 -16.86 22.26
N THR A 346 -10.02 -16.36 23.35
CA THR A 346 -9.05 -17.13 24.15
C THR A 346 -9.75 -18.24 24.97
N GLY A 347 -9.00 -19.29 25.30
CA GLY A 347 -9.50 -20.39 26.14
C GLY A 347 -10.58 -21.26 25.47
N THR A 348 -10.69 -21.19 24.14
CA THR A 348 -11.69 -21.91 23.35
C THR A 348 -10.98 -22.78 22.33
N ASN A 349 -11.54 -23.97 22.07
CA ASN A 349 -11.01 -24.89 21.06
C ASN A 349 -11.37 -24.42 19.66
N ASN A 350 -10.39 -24.38 18.77
CA ASN A 350 -10.51 -24.01 17.36
C ASN A 350 -11.31 -22.71 17.13
N PRO A 351 -10.98 -21.60 17.82
CA PRO A 351 -11.74 -20.36 17.66
C PRO A 351 -11.60 -19.83 16.24
N THR A 352 -12.65 -19.20 15.72
CA THR A 352 -12.51 -18.42 14.48
C THR A 352 -11.49 -17.31 14.68
N LEU A 353 -10.50 -17.21 13.78
CA LEU A 353 -9.56 -16.10 13.73
C LEU A 353 -10.15 -14.97 12.89
N THR A 354 -10.14 -13.75 13.39
CA THR A 354 -10.56 -12.55 12.68
C THR A 354 -9.32 -11.69 12.40
N LEU A 355 -8.84 -11.72 11.15
CA LEU A 355 -7.58 -11.11 10.74
C LEU A 355 -7.83 -9.87 9.87
N LYS A 356 -7.02 -8.82 10.07
CA LYS A 356 -7.18 -7.54 9.38
C LYS A 356 -6.13 -7.38 8.28
N VAL A 357 -6.59 -6.99 7.09
CA VAL A 357 -5.70 -6.77 5.94
C VAL A 357 -4.64 -5.72 6.26
N GLY A 358 -3.39 -6.04 5.96
CA GLY A 358 -2.21 -5.18 6.16
C GLY A 358 -1.56 -5.29 7.54
N THR A 359 -2.12 -6.07 8.47
CA THR A 359 -1.53 -6.32 9.79
C THR A 359 -0.46 -7.41 9.72
N ARG A 360 0.70 -7.18 10.36
CA ARG A 360 1.73 -8.22 10.53
C ARG A 360 1.43 -9.06 11.77
N TYR A 361 1.09 -10.32 11.57
CA TYR A 361 0.82 -11.28 12.62
C TYR A 361 2.03 -12.16 12.90
N ARG A 362 2.25 -12.45 14.18
CA ARG A 362 3.09 -13.55 14.67
C ARG A 362 2.17 -14.60 15.29
N PHE A 363 2.28 -15.84 14.84
CA PHE A 363 1.67 -16.98 15.52
C PHE A 363 2.77 -17.75 16.26
N GLU A 364 2.80 -17.62 17.59
CA GLU A 364 3.66 -18.43 18.44
C GLU A 364 3.02 -19.80 18.68
N ASN A 365 3.65 -20.85 18.19
CA ASN A 365 3.13 -22.21 18.24
C ASN A 365 3.72 -23.00 19.40
N ASN A 366 3.06 -22.93 20.56
CA ASN A 366 3.41 -23.74 21.74
C ASN A 366 2.94 -25.21 21.64
N GLY A 367 2.27 -25.60 20.55
CA GLY A 367 1.99 -27.00 20.25
C GLY A 367 3.24 -27.82 19.89
N GLY A 368 4.34 -27.14 19.56
CA GLY A 368 5.62 -27.73 19.19
C GLY A 368 5.61 -28.39 17.80
N SER A 369 6.76 -28.92 17.39
CA SER A 369 6.96 -29.46 16.03
C SER A 369 6.10 -30.69 15.68
N ALA A 370 5.43 -31.31 16.66
CA ALA A 370 4.44 -32.35 16.39
C ALA A 370 3.11 -31.78 15.87
N HIS A 371 2.93 -30.46 15.92
CA HIS A 371 1.72 -29.77 15.53
C HIS A 371 2.05 -28.52 14.70
N PRO A 372 2.58 -28.63 13.46
CA PRO A 372 2.84 -27.45 12.65
C PRO A 372 1.53 -26.74 12.29
N LEU A 373 1.53 -25.40 12.26
CA LEU A 373 0.39 -24.56 11.89
C LEU A 373 0.39 -24.24 10.40
N GLY A 374 -0.75 -24.40 9.72
CA GLY A 374 -0.91 -23.98 8.33
C GLY A 374 -2.23 -23.22 8.11
N PHE A 375 -2.23 -22.33 7.13
CA PHE A 375 -3.40 -21.60 6.65
C PHE A 375 -3.80 -22.14 5.27
N GLN A 376 -5.09 -22.41 5.08
CA GLN A 376 -5.60 -23.10 3.89
C GLN A 376 -6.62 -22.27 3.13
N ASP A 377 -6.69 -22.49 1.81
CA ASP A 377 -7.76 -21.99 0.95
C ASP A 377 -9.06 -22.80 1.11
N GLY A 378 -10.12 -22.37 0.43
CA GLY A 378 -11.41 -23.09 0.41
C GLY A 378 -11.37 -24.49 -0.23
N SER A 379 -10.25 -24.89 -0.84
CA SER A 379 -10.00 -26.21 -1.41
C SER A 379 -9.05 -27.06 -0.54
N SER A 380 -8.71 -26.60 0.66
CA SER A 380 -7.77 -27.22 1.59
C SER A 380 -6.31 -27.29 1.09
N SER A 381 -5.91 -26.44 0.15
CA SER A 381 -4.51 -26.23 -0.24
C SER A 381 -3.84 -25.27 0.74
N TYR A 382 -2.56 -25.48 1.09
CA TYR A 382 -1.86 -24.58 2.00
C TYR A 382 -1.38 -23.31 1.29
N LEU A 383 -1.77 -22.17 1.85
CA LEU A 383 -1.30 -20.84 1.48
C LEU A 383 -0.03 -20.48 2.26
N LEU A 384 -0.03 -20.80 3.56
CA LEU A 384 1.12 -20.72 4.47
C LEU A 384 1.20 -22.04 5.25
N ASN A 385 2.40 -22.56 5.50
CA ASN A 385 2.59 -23.93 5.97
C ASN A 385 3.87 -24.07 6.81
N GLN A 386 3.73 -23.97 8.14
CA GLN A 386 4.86 -24.20 9.04
C GLN A 386 5.43 -25.62 8.83
N ASP A 387 6.77 -25.73 8.82
CA ASP A 387 7.52 -26.95 8.50
C ASP A 387 7.18 -27.57 7.11
N GLY A 388 6.63 -26.79 6.18
CA GLY A 388 6.23 -27.21 4.85
C GLY A 388 6.34 -26.12 3.80
N ASP A 389 5.65 -26.30 2.67
CA ASP A 389 5.56 -25.30 1.60
C ASP A 389 4.12 -24.79 1.48
N GLY A 390 3.96 -23.47 1.37
CA GLY A 390 2.71 -22.76 1.09
C GLY A 390 2.78 -21.94 -0.20
N SER A 391 1.66 -21.78 -0.91
CA SER A 391 1.63 -21.07 -2.20
C SER A 391 1.95 -19.56 -2.10
N LEU A 392 1.76 -18.94 -0.94
CA LEU A 392 1.93 -17.49 -0.73
C LEU A 392 3.17 -17.12 0.09
N GLU A 393 4.01 -18.07 0.48
CA GLU A 393 5.20 -17.80 1.31
C GLU A 393 6.27 -16.98 0.58
N GLY A 394 6.35 -17.12 -0.75
CA GLY A 394 7.21 -16.29 -1.60
C GLY A 394 6.62 -14.93 -1.98
N ASN A 395 5.39 -14.62 -1.55
CA ASN A 395 4.76 -13.34 -1.86
C ASN A 395 5.36 -12.24 -0.97
N SER A 396 5.99 -11.23 -1.58
CA SER A 396 6.64 -10.13 -0.87
C SER A 396 5.69 -9.28 -0.02
N ASP A 397 4.41 -9.22 -0.38
CA ASP A 397 3.40 -8.49 0.41
C ASP A 397 2.98 -9.28 1.64
N VAL A 398 3.01 -10.61 1.57
CA VAL A 398 2.84 -11.49 2.74
C VAL A 398 4.10 -11.46 3.60
N ASN A 399 5.29 -11.48 3.00
CA ASN A 399 6.57 -11.47 3.71
C ASN A 399 6.59 -12.48 4.86
N TYR A 400 6.43 -13.76 4.49
CA TYR A 400 6.42 -14.89 5.41
C TYR A 400 7.83 -15.15 5.96
N GLU A 401 7.92 -15.27 7.27
CA GLU A 401 9.13 -15.62 8.00
C GLU A 401 8.78 -16.75 8.99
N GLU A 402 9.63 -17.77 9.10
CA GLU A 402 9.45 -18.88 10.02
C GLU A 402 10.69 -19.07 10.89
N ASP A 403 10.48 -19.31 12.18
CA ASP A 403 11.53 -19.66 13.13
C ASP A 403 11.08 -20.80 14.06
N SER A 404 11.92 -21.13 15.05
CA SER A 404 11.66 -22.26 15.95
C SER A 404 10.44 -22.10 16.86
N GLU A 405 9.93 -20.88 17.03
CA GLU A 405 8.78 -20.60 17.90
C GLU A 405 7.48 -20.47 17.11
N GLY A 406 7.52 -20.28 15.78
CA GLY A 406 6.33 -20.10 14.99
C GLY A 406 6.54 -19.41 13.65
N ILE A 407 5.47 -18.79 13.15
CA ILE A 407 5.43 -18.12 11.85
C ILE A 407 5.06 -16.65 12.00
N THR A 408 5.60 -15.81 11.12
CA THR A 408 5.34 -14.38 11.07
C THR A 408 4.99 -14.01 9.64
N PHE A 409 3.89 -13.31 9.43
CA PHE A 409 3.47 -12.89 8.09
C PHE A 409 2.59 -11.65 8.17
N THR A 410 2.55 -10.89 7.09
CA THR A 410 1.58 -9.84 6.85
C THR A 410 0.33 -10.45 6.27
N TYR A 411 -0.84 -10.18 6.85
CA TYR A 411 -2.13 -10.58 6.29
C TYR A 411 -2.45 -9.70 5.08
N ALA A 412 -1.79 -9.95 3.96
CA ALA A 412 -1.93 -9.19 2.72
C ALA A 412 -3.26 -9.51 2.02
N GLN A 413 -3.67 -8.65 1.08
CA GLN A 413 -4.93 -8.85 0.34
C GLN A 413 -4.96 -10.19 -0.40
N ALA A 414 -3.86 -10.59 -1.04
CA ALA A 414 -3.74 -11.89 -1.71
C ALA A 414 -4.02 -13.08 -0.78
N LEU A 415 -3.57 -13.01 0.49
CA LEU A 415 -3.89 -14.04 1.48
C LEU A 415 -5.36 -13.95 1.92
N ALA A 416 -5.88 -12.74 2.15
CA ALA A 416 -7.25 -12.50 2.57
C ALA A 416 -8.30 -12.92 1.52
N ASP A 417 -7.95 -12.90 0.24
CA ASP A 417 -8.82 -13.29 -0.87
C ASP A 417 -8.99 -14.81 -0.98
N GLU A 418 -8.00 -15.59 -0.51
CA GLU A 418 -7.97 -17.05 -0.68
C GLU A 418 -8.23 -17.83 0.62
N VAL A 419 -7.79 -17.29 1.76
CA VAL A 419 -7.79 -18.03 3.04
C VAL A 419 -9.20 -18.31 3.55
N ALA A 420 -9.40 -19.54 4.01
CA ALA A 420 -10.67 -20.01 4.56
C ALA A 420 -10.51 -20.55 5.99
N SER A 421 -9.44 -21.28 6.27
CA SER A 421 -9.23 -21.92 7.57
C SER A 421 -7.76 -21.96 7.96
N TYR A 422 -7.52 -22.26 9.25
CA TYR A 422 -6.20 -22.59 9.76
C TYR A 422 -6.26 -23.98 10.41
N ARG A 423 -5.16 -24.73 10.31
CA ARG A 423 -5.15 -26.14 10.67
C ARG A 423 -3.79 -26.60 11.21
N CYS A 424 -3.80 -27.63 12.05
CA CYS A 424 -2.58 -28.43 12.24
C CYS A 424 -2.33 -29.27 11.00
N THR A 425 -1.12 -29.18 10.44
CA THR A 425 -0.80 -29.79 9.14
C THR A 425 -0.92 -31.32 9.17
N VAL A 426 -0.66 -31.93 10.33
CA VAL A 426 -0.71 -33.38 10.55
C VAL A 426 -1.99 -33.88 11.22
N HIS A 427 -2.70 -33.04 11.98
CA HIS A 427 -3.93 -33.42 12.71
C HIS A 427 -5.15 -32.66 12.18
N SER A 428 -5.98 -33.34 11.37
CA SER A 428 -7.12 -32.70 10.70
C SER A 428 -8.26 -32.24 11.59
N GLN A 429 -8.26 -32.61 12.88
CA GLN A 429 -9.28 -32.16 13.84
C GLN A 429 -8.94 -30.81 14.47
N MET A 430 -7.67 -30.41 14.41
CA MET A 430 -7.19 -29.13 14.90
C MET A 430 -7.38 -28.08 13.80
N GLU A 431 -8.63 -27.73 13.50
CA GLU A 431 -9.01 -26.82 12.43
C GLU A 431 -9.98 -25.78 12.95
N GLY A 432 -9.75 -24.51 12.62
CA GLY A 432 -10.68 -23.41 12.86
C GLY A 432 -10.80 -22.51 11.64
N ASP A 433 -11.87 -21.71 11.60
CA ASP A 433 -12.15 -20.80 10.48
C ASP A 433 -11.28 -19.54 10.56
N VAL A 434 -11.02 -18.92 9.40
CA VAL A 434 -10.43 -17.58 9.29
C VAL A 434 -11.47 -16.65 8.66
N GLN A 435 -11.63 -15.47 9.24
CA GLN A 435 -12.46 -14.39 8.75
C GLN A 435 -11.61 -13.14 8.56
N THR A 436 -11.85 -12.44 7.45
CA THR A 436 -11.24 -11.13 7.23
C THR A 436 -12.08 -10.05 7.89
N ASP A 437 -11.47 -9.29 8.80
CA ASP A 437 -12.07 -8.07 9.35
C ASP A 437 -12.08 -6.98 8.29
N ASN A 438 -13.24 -6.80 7.66
CA ASN A 438 -13.50 -5.73 6.71
C ASN A 438 -13.82 -4.38 7.41
N GLY A 439 -13.67 -4.28 8.73
CA GLY A 439 -13.98 -3.08 9.51
C GLY A 439 -15.48 -2.82 9.67
N GLY A 440 -16.34 -3.83 9.46
CA GLY A 440 -17.80 -3.68 9.45
C GLY A 440 -18.47 -4.24 10.71
N GLY A 441 -18.78 -3.37 11.68
CA GLY A 441 -19.65 -3.72 12.80
C GLY A 441 -21.09 -4.03 12.33
N GLY A 442 -21.57 -5.23 12.67
CA GLY A 442 -22.87 -5.75 12.24
C GLY A 442 -24.08 -4.92 12.67
N GLY A 443 -24.95 -4.63 11.71
CA GLY A 443 -26.36 -4.27 11.92
C GLY A 443 -27.24 -5.44 11.51
N GLY A 444 -27.70 -6.21 12.50
CA GLY A 444 -28.52 -7.41 12.29
C GLY A 444 -29.82 -7.14 11.53
N GLY A 445 -30.02 -7.91 10.45
CA GLY A 445 -31.30 -8.04 9.79
C GLY A 445 -32.31 -8.73 10.71
N GLY A 446 -33.15 -7.94 11.36
CA GLY A 446 -34.36 -8.40 12.01
C GLY A 446 -35.48 -8.60 10.99
N GLY A 447 -35.53 -9.78 10.37
CA GLY A 447 -36.73 -10.25 9.69
C GLY A 447 -37.84 -10.52 10.71
N GLY A 448 -38.97 -9.82 10.57
CA GLY A 448 -40.17 -10.05 11.36
C GLY A 448 -41.40 -9.99 10.45
N GLY A 449 -41.84 -11.16 9.97
CA GLY A 449 -43.18 -11.31 9.41
C GLY A 449 -44.24 -11.32 10.50
N GLY A 450 -45.40 -10.71 10.23
CA GLY A 450 -46.55 -10.74 11.14
C GLY A 450 -47.71 -9.87 10.68
N TYR A 451 -48.61 -10.49 9.90
CA TYR A 451 -49.96 -10.09 9.48
C TYR A 451 -50.12 -9.02 8.39
#